data_AF-A0A6C0QNR1-F1
#
_entry.id   AF-A0A6C0QNR1-F1
#
_cell.length_a   1.000
_cell.length_b   1.000
_cell.length_c   1.000
_cell.angle_alpha   90.00
_cell.angle_beta   90.00
_cell.angle_gamma   90.00
#
_symmetry.space_group_name_H-M   'P 1'
#
loop_
_entity.id
_entity.type
_entity.pdbx_description
1 polymer ?
#
loop_
_entity_poly.entity_id
_entity_poly.type
_entity_poly.pdbx_seq_one_letter_code
_entity_poly.pdbx_strand_id
1 'polypeptide(L)' 'MFNEDSICVDVWCRAVVAGVYPYSEVPDLYNLREIVGKKLGKMEEESESVSAK' A
#
# COMPACT_ATOMS: atom_id res chain seq x y z
N MET A 1 -2.64 -0.22 -16.64
CA MET A 1 -2.68 -1.16 -15.49
C MET A 1 -1.56 -0.75 -14.55
N PHE A 2 -1.82 -0.61 -13.25
CA PHE A 2 -0.81 -0.25 -12.26
C PHE A 2 0.04 -1.46 -11.87
N ASN A 3 1.24 -1.20 -11.35
CA ASN A 3 2.17 -2.19 -10.79
C ASN A 3 2.81 -1.65 -9.50
N GLU A 4 3.60 -2.46 -8.80
CA GLU A 4 4.16 -2.11 -7.49
C GLU A 4 5.14 -0.91 -7.52
N ASP A 5 5.76 -0.69 -8.68
CA ASP A 5 6.70 0.41 -8.96
C ASP A 5 6.00 1.70 -9.41
N SER A 6 4.68 1.68 -9.58
CA SER A 6 3.91 2.84 -10.01
C SER A 6 3.91 3.91 -8.92
N ILE A 7 4.26 5.14 -9.28
CA ILE A 7 4.23 6.29 -8.36
C ILE A 7 2.85 6.44 -7.71
N CYS A 8 1.77 6.19 -8.46
CA CYS A 8 0.41 6.23 -7.92
C CYS A 8 0.20 5.23 -6.79
N VAL A 9 0.72 4.01 -6.92
CA VAL A 9 0.64 2.97 -5.87
C VAL A 9 1.43 3.41 -4.65
N ASP A 10 2.65 3.94 -4.85
CA ASP A 10 3.52 4.39 -3.75
C ASP A 10 2.89 5.53 -2.94
N VAL A 11 2.33 6.53 -3.62
CA VAL A 11 1.64 7.66 -2.98
C VAL A 11 0.46 7.17 -2.15
N TRP A 12 -0.35 6.25 -2.67
CA TRP A 12 -1.47 5.68 -1.92
C TRP A 12 -1.03 4.85 -0.72
N CYS A 13 -0.01 4.01 -0.87
CA CYS A 13 0.53 3.25 0.26
C CYS A 13 1.00 4.19 1.38
N ARG A 14 1.75 5.24 1.05
CA ARG A 14 2.20 6.25 2.03
C ARG A 14 1.04 6.97 2.69
N ALA A 15 0.02 7.36 1.93
CA ALA A 15 -1.14 8.05 2.47
C ALA A 15 -1.93 7.17 3.45
N VAL A 16 -2.06 5.88 3.15
CA VAL A 16 -2.71 4.89 4.04
C VAL A 16 -1.86 4.65 5.30
N VAL A 17 -0.56 4.41 5.15
CA VAL A 17 0.36 4.19 6.29
C VAL A 17 0.43 5.41 7.20
N ALA A 18 0.42 6.62 6.63
CA ALA A 18 0.41 7.86 7.39
C ALA A 18 -0.96 8.18 8.04
N GLY A 19 -1.99 7.36 7.81
CA GLY A 19 -3.34 7.57 8.35
C GLY A 19 -4.07 8.77 7.75
N VAL A 20 -3.60 9.31 6.61
CA VAL A 20 -4.24 10.45 5.93
C VAL A 20 -5.57 10.01 5.33
N TYR A 21 -5.61 8.81 4.74
CA TYR A 21 -6.81 8.19 4.20
C TYR A 21 -6.89 6.73 4.62
N PRO A 22 -8.08 6.21 4.97
CA PRO A 22 -8.25 4.77 5.18
C PRO A 22 -8.13 4.01 3.86
N TYR A 23 -7.74 2.73 3.92
CA TYR A 23 -7.63 1.88 2.72
C TYR A 23 -8.93 1.80 1.90
N SER A 24 -10.09 1.93 2.54
CA SER A 24 -11.40 1.96 1.87
C SER A 24 -11.57 3.13 0.89
N GLU A 25 -10.81 4.21 1.06
CA GLU A 25 -10.81 5.38 0.17
C GLU A 25 -9.84 5.27 -1.01
N VAL A 26 -9.01 4.23 -1.06
CA VAL A 26 -8.18 3.96 -2.25
C VAL A 26 -9.11 3.75 -3.45
N PRO A 27 -8.97 4.52 -4.55
CA PRO A 27 -9.86 4.46 -5.68
C PRO A 27 -9.90 3.06 -6.30
N ASP A 28 -11.10 2.62 -6.65
CA ASP A 28 -11.31 1.39 -7.42
C ASP A 28 -11.07 1.64 -8.91
N LEU A 29 -9.84 2.07 -9.23
CA LEU A 29 -9.42 2.44 -10.58
C LEU A 29 -8.55 1.34 -11.16
N TYR A 30 -9.09 0.61 -12.15
CA TYR A 30 -8.46 -0.57 -12.73
C TYR A 30 -8.09 -1.60 -11.66
N ASN A 31 -6.80 -1.75 -11.37
CA ASN A 31 -6.25 -2.65 -10.37
C ASN A 31 -5.53 -1.89 -9.23
N LEU A 32 -5.71 -0.58 -9.11
CA LEU A 32 -4.98 0.25 -8.14
C LEU A 32 -5.16 -0.24 -6.71
N ARG A 33 -6.42 -0.39 -6.26
CA ARG A 33 -6.75 -0.82 -4.89
C ARG A 33 -6.11 -2.16 -4.55
N GLU A 34 -6.22 -3.14 -5.46
CA GLU A 34 -5.62 -4.46 -5.29
C GLU A 34 -4.09 -4.38 -5.10
N ILE A 35 -3.40 -3.62 -5.95
CA ILE A 35 -1.94 -3.50 -5.87
C ILE A 35 -1.50 -2.74 -4.62
N VAL A 36 -2.24 -1.70 -4.20
CA VAL A 36 -1.99 -1.00 -2.93
C VAL A 36 -2.15 -1.95 -1.75
N GLY A 37 -3.21 -2.77 -1.71
CA GLY A 37 -3.41 -3.76 -0.66
C GLY A 37 -2.29 -4.79 -0.57
N LYS A 38 -1.83 -5.30 -1.71
CA LYS A 38 -0.68 -6.23 -1.78
C LYS A 38 0.61 -5.59 -1.24
N LYS A 39 0.90 -4.35 -1.62
CA LYS A 39 2.12 -3.65 -1.19
C LYS A 39 2.09 -3.30 0.29
N LEU A 40 0.92 -2.92 0.82
CA LEU A 40 0.73 -2.71 2.27
C LEU A 40 0.96 -3.98 3.08
N GLY A 41 0.43 -5.13 2.62
CA GLY A 41 0.66 -6.42 3.29
C GLY A 41 2.16 -6.79 3.38
N LYS A 42 2.91 -6.59 2.28
CA LYS A 42 4.37 -6.81 2.28
C LYS A 42 5.11 -5.89 3.27
N MET A 43 4.71 -4.62 3.35
CA MET A 43 5.31 -3.66 4.29
C MET A 43 5.06 -4.05 5.75
N GLU A 44 3.90 -4.61 6.06
CA GLU A 44 3.56 -5.13 7.40
C GLU A 44 4.47 -6.33 7.75
N GLU A 45 4.61 -7.29 6.84
CA GLU A 45 5.50 -8.46 7.00
C GLU A 45 6.98 -8.06 7.18
N GLU A 46 7.46 -7.06 6.43
CA GLU A 46 8.82 -6.51 6.58
C GLU A 46 9.01 -5.78 7.91
N SER A 47 7.97 -5.12 8.42
CA SER A 47 8.03 -4.39 9.69
C SER A 47 8.10 -5.34 10.90
N GLU A 48 7.35 -6.45 10.86
CA GLU A 48 7.37 -7.46 11.91
C GLU A 48 8.70 -8.22 11.99
N SER A 49 9.34 -8.45 10.84
CA SER A 49 10.61 -9.19 10.77
C SER A 49 11.84 -8.35 11.19
N VAL A 50 11.74 -7.02 11.22
CA VAL A 50 12.80 -6.13 11.74
C VAL A 50 12.69 -5.93 13.26
N SER A 51 11.49 -6.01 13.84
CA SER A 51 11.29 -5.84 15.29
C SER A 51 11.64 -7.10 16.11
N ALA A 52 11.85 -8.25 15.47
CA ALA A 52 12.13 -9.53 16.12
C ALA A 52 13.63 -9.86 16.25
N LYS A 53 14.54 -8.88 16.08
CA LYS A 53 15.99 -9.09 16.05
C LYS A 53 16.75 -8.26 17.07
#